data_AF-A0A9X3F7V6-F1
#
_entry.id   AF-A0A9X3F7V6-F1
#
_cell.length_a   1.000
_cell.length_b   1.000
_cell.length_c   1.000
_cell.angle_alpha   90.00
_cell.angle_beta   90.00
_cell.angle_gamma   90.00
#
_symmetry.space_group_name_H-M   'P 1'
#
loop_
_entity.id
_entity.type
_entity.pdbx_description
1 polymer ?
#
loop_
_entity_poly.entity_id
_entity_poly.type
_entity_poly.pdbx_seq_one_letter_code
_entity_poly.pdbx_strand_id
1 'polypeptide(L)'
;MLIACCCWMMASGFGCARRIDLTPQEFERWHREDPDLNDLRVYPSRRLLSFYPQLGDDVTRDVKDRKVIERGEKQRHRRLVTRSTSGKIVAIDELNGMPRFWVTFYADCAAPECAYGFVQTELHRYSLVSVPQLEGFQPPISYRRNRLKRNKIRLLRQRSLAETNEVLAAPRSGKALPIDLQLRKDSWRPTRTTWEKAPGV
;
A
#
# COMPACT_ATOMS: atom_id res chain seq x y z
N MET A 1 59.35 -18.68 2.82
CA MET A 1 58.10 -19.46 3.00
C MET A 1 56.94 -18.48 3.02
N LEU A 2 56.16 -18.44 1.94
CA LEU A 2 54.99 -17.58 1.78
C LEU A 2 53.79 -18.20 2.52
N ILE A 3 53.27 -17.50 3.53
CA ILE A 3 52.01 -17.86 4.19
C ILE A 3 50.87 -17.25 3.37
N ALA A 4 50.21 -18.10 2.59
CA ALA A 4 49.03 -17.72 1.81
C ALA A 4 47.86 -17.45 2.78
N CYS A 5 47.50 -16.17 2.89
CA CYS A 5 46.31 -15.71 3.61
C CYS A 5 45.07 -16.13 2.81
N CYS A 6 44.46 -17.24 3.20
CA CYS A 6 43.20 -17.71 2.65
C CYS A 6 42.08 -16.81 3.18
N CYS A 7 41.87 -15.68 2.52
CA CYS A 7 40.77 -14.78 2.79
C CYS A 7 39.47 -15.46 2.32
N TRP A 8 38.84 -16.20 3.22
CA TRP A 8 37.48 -16.71 3.06
C TRP A 8 36.53 -15.52 3.00
N MET A 9 36.22 -15.13 1.77
CA MET A 9 35.22 -14.12 1.45
C MET A 9 33.84 -14.73 1.75
N MET A 10 33.36 -14.58 3.00
CA MET A 10 32.00 -14.93 3.36
C MET A 10 31.04 -13.99 2.63
N ALA A 11 30.45 -14.49 1.55
CA ALA A 11 29.30 -13.88 0.91
C ALA A 11 28.09 -13.95 1.85
N SER A 12 27.87 -12.91 2.65
CA SER A 12 26.63 -12.73 3.40
C SER A 12 25.49 -12.47 2.42
N GLY A 13 24.77 -13.54 2.07
CA GLY A 13 23.53 -13.44 1.32
C GLY A 13 22.47 -12.67 2.11
N PHE A 14 22.28 -11.40 1.76
CA PHE A 14 21.09 -10.64 2.14
C PHE A 14 19.88 -11.31 1.48
N GLY A 15 19.29 -12.29 2.18
CA GLY A 15 18.07 -12.95 1.74
C GLY A 15 16.95 -11.93 1.62
N CYS A 16 16.58 -11.56 0.40
CA CYS A 16 15.37 -10.80 0.13
C CYS A 16 14.18 -11.61 0.67
N ALA A 17 13.60 -11.18 1.80
CA ALA A 17 12.36 -11.69 2.36
C ALA A 17 11.35 -12.04 1.25
N ARG A 18 11.07 -13.34 1.06
CA ARG A 18 10.20 -13.79 -0.04
C ARG A 18 8.78 -13.35 0.27
N ARG A 19 8.17 -12.62 -0.67
CA ARG A 19 6.78 -12.17 -0.56
C ARG A 19 5.87 -13.08 -1.33
N ILE A 20 4.70 -13.33 -0.76
CA ILE A 20 3.62 -14.08 -1.38
C ILE A 20 2.41 -13.16 -1.51
N ASP A 21 1.62 -13.33 -2.56
CA ASP A 21 0.36 -12.61 -2.69
C ASP A 21 -0.61 -13.14 -1.62
N LEU A 22 -1.38 -12.26 -1.00
CA LEU A 22 -2.41 -12.66 -0.04
C LEU A 22 -3.57 -13.29 -0.83
N THR A 23 -3.74 -14.59 -0.71
CA THR A 23 -4.85 -15.34 -1.30
C THR A 23 -5.89 -15.67 -0.21
N PRO A 24 -7.14 -16.00 -0.57
CA PRO A 24 -8.16 -16.40 0.41
C PRO A 24 -7.73 -17.60 1.25
N GLN A 25 -7.08 -18.59 0.64
CA GLN A 25 -6.58 -19.78 1.34
C GLN A 25 -5.48 -19.43 2.37
N GLU A 26 -4.56 -18.53 2.02
CA GLU A 26 -3.54 -18.04 2.95
C GLU A 26 -4.19 -17.24 4.08
N PHE A 27 -5.17 -16.39 3.76
CA PHE A 27 -5.90 -15.63 4.78
C PHE A 27 -6.63 -16.55 5.77
N GLU A 28 -7.37 -17.55 5.28
CA GLU A 28 -8.07 -18.52 6.13
C GLU A 28 -7.11 -19.32 7.03
N ARG A 29 -5.90 -19.61 6.54
CA ARG A 29 -4.88 -20.26 7.35
C ARG A 29 -4.44 -19.36 8.49
N TRP A 30 -4.11 -18.10 8.20
CA TRP A 30 -3.70 -17.13 9.23
C TRP A 30 -4.83 -16.82 10.20
N HIS A 31 -6.06 -16.67 9.72
CA HIS A 31 -7.22 -16.37 10.56
C HIS A 31 -7.56 -17.51 11.54
N ARG A 32 -7.22 -18.77 11.19
CA ARG A 32 -7.32 -19.90 12.13
C ARG A 32 -6.27 -19.84 13.24
N GLU A 33 -5.08 -19.33 12.95
CA GLU A 33 -3.97 -19.23 13.91
C GLU A 33 -4.08 -17.96 14.77
N ASP A 34 -4.56 -16.85 14.19
CA ASP A 34 -4.75 -15.53 14.81
C ASP A 34 -6.10 -14.93 14.37
N PRO A 35 -7.20 -15.24 15.07
CA PRO A 35 -8.54 -14.74 14.74
C PRO A 35 -8.64 -13.21 14.77
N ASP A 36 -7.89 -12.57 15.67
CA ASP A 36 -7.92 -11.13 15.88
C ASP A 36 -6.99 -10.35 14.91
N LEU A 37 -6.23 -11.07 14.07
CA LEU A 37 -5.32 -10.51 13.07
C LEU A 37 -4.32 -9.50 13.66
N ASN A 38 -3.91 -9.73 14.92
CA ASN A 38 -3.01 -8.85 15.64
C ASN A 38 -1.57 -8.94 15.13
N ASP A 39 -1.15 -10.15 14.74
CA ASP A 39 0.21 -10.46 14.28
C ASP A 39 0.34 -10.37 12.76
N LEU A 40 -0.77 -10.51 12.04
CA LEU A 40 -0.75 -10.42 10.59
C LEU A 40 -0.32 -9.03 10.11
N ARG A 41 0.72 -9.00 9.27
CA ARG A 41 1.21 -7.78 8.61
C ARG A 41 1.10 -7.94 7.10
N VAL A 42 0.32 -7.07 6.49
CA VAL A 42 0.12 -7.01 5.04
C VAL A 42 0.98 -5.91 4.41
N TYR A 43 1.36 -6.08 3.17
CA TYR A 43 2.22 -5.16 2.44
C TYR A 43 1.65 -4.91 1.05
N PRO A 44 1.73 -3.69 0.51
CA PRO A 44 1.29 -3.45 -0.85
C PRO A 44 2.33 -4.00 -1.83
N SER A 45 1.87 -4.59 -2.93
CA SER A 45 2.72 -5.16 -3.98
C SER A 45 3.53 -4.08 -4.70
N ARG A 46 3.10 -2.81 -4.63
CA ARG A 46 3.73 -1.64 -5.24
C ARG A 46 3.61 -0.43 -4.33
N ARG A 47 4.38 0.61 -4.68
CA ARG A 47 4.29 1.93 -4.04
C ARG A 47 2.94 2.58 -4.39
N LEU A 48 2.32 3.23 -3.43
CA LEU A 48 1.15 4.07 -3.61
C LEU A 48 1.48 5.50 -3.16
N LEU A 49 1.19 6.46 -4.02
CA LEU A 49 1.44 7.87 -3.78
C LEU A 49 0.14 8.64 -3.97
N SER A 50 -0.40 9.18 -2.89
CA SER A 50 -1.69 9.89 -2.87
C SER A 50 -1.47 11.37 -2.55
N PHE A 51 -2.07 12.24 -3.37
CA PHE A 51 -2.03 13.68 -3.20
C PHE A 51 -3.41 14.19 -2.86
N TYR A 52 -3.49 15.05 -1.85
CA TYR A 52 -4.71 15.64 -1.35
C TYR A 52 -4.63 17.15 -1.61
N PRO A 53 -5.32 17.67 -2.64
CA PRO A 53 -5.48 19.10 -2.85
C PRO A 53 -6.35 19.69 -1.74
N GLN A 54 -6.08 20.91 -1.28
CA GLN A 54 -6.89 21.52 -0.22
C GLN A 54 -8.27 21.93 -0.75
N LEU A 55 -9.31 21.86 0.10
CA LEU A 55 -10.62 22.41 -0.23
C LEU A 55 -10.52 23.95 -0.29
N GLY A 56 -10.87 24.56 -1.42
CA GLY A 56 -10.83 26.02 -1.59
C GLY A 56 -9.71 26.57 -2.48
N ASP A 57 -8.88 25.72 -3.09
CA ASP A 57 -7.89 26.16 -4.09
C ASP A 57 -8.54 26.50 -5.44
N ASP A 58 -8.13 27.66 -5.98
CA ASP A 58 -8.53 28.36 -7.22
C ASP A 58 -9.92 29.04 -7.21
N VAL A 59 -10.09 30.11 -6.42
CA VAL A 59 -11.16 31.10 -6.67
C VAL A 59 -10.75 31.93 -7.89
N THR A 60 -11.32 31.63 -9.05
CA THR A 60 -11.20 32.53 -10.21
C THR A 60 -12.04 33.76 -9.92
N ARG A 61 -11.40 34.89 -9.63
CA ARG A 61 -12.08 36.19 -9.55
C ARG A 61 -11.86 36.91 -10.88
N ASP A 62 -12.95 37.22 -11.58
CA ASP A 62 -12.89 38.12 -12.73
C ASP A 62 -12.76 39.55 -12.20
N VAL A 63 -11.55 40.11 -12.31
CA VAL A 63 -11.28 41.50 -11.96
C VAL A 63 -10.90 42.22 -13.24
N LYS A 64 -11.80 43.09 -13.74
CA LYS A 64 -11.56 43.99 -14.88
C LYS A 64 -10.95 43.28 -16.10
N ASP A 65 -11.69 42.34 -16.69
CA ASP A 65 -11.33 41.61 -17.93
C ASP A 65 -10.04 40.78 -17.89
N ARG A 66 -9.49 40.52 -16.70
CA ARG A 66 -8.36 39.60 -16.51
C ARG A 66 -8.72 38.53 -15.49
N LYS A 67 -8.52 37.27 -15.90
CA LYS A 67 -8.62 36.13 -14.99
C LYS A 67 -7.42 36.14 -14.04
N VAL A 68 -7.64 36.57 -12.79
CA VAL A 68 -6.61 36.53 -11.76
C VAL A 68 -6.77 35.21 -11.01
N ILE A 69 -5.75 34.34 -11.12
CA ILE A 69 -5.68 33.09 -10.36
C ILE A 69 -4.95 33.40 -9.06
N GLU A 70 -5.70 33.64 -7.98
CA GLU A 70 -5.13 33.69 -6.63
C GLU A 70 -4.65 32.29 -6.25
N ARG A 71 -3.34 32.05 -6.32
CA ARG A 71 -2.73 30.79 -5.90
C ARG A 71 -2.50 30.85 -4.40
N GLY A 72 -3.38 30.19 -3.64
CA GLY A 72 -3.11 29.89 -2.24
C GLY A 72 -1.79 29.13 -2.07
N GLU A 73 -1.19 29.21 -0.88
CA GLU A 73 -0.03 28.40 -0.52
C GLU A 73 -0.44 26.92 -0.62
N LYS A 74 -0.02 26.25 -1.70
CA LYS A 74 -0.40 24.86 -1.99
C LYS A 74 0.22 23.91 -0.98
N GLN A 75 -0.33 23.82 0.22
CA GLN A 75 -0.02 22.77 1.17
C GLN A 75 -0.62 21.45 0.66
N ARG A 76 0.08 20.85 -0.29
CA ARG A 76 -0.29 19.55 -0.85
C ARG A 76 0.06 18.48 0.16
N HIS A 77 -0.94 18.02 0.92
CA HIS A 77 -0.74 16.87 1.77
C HIS A 77 -0.46 15.64 0.90
N ARG A 78 0.64 14.95 1.20
CA ARG A 78 1.16 13.84 0.39
C ARG A 78 1.33 12.61 1.26
N ARG A 79 0.54 11.57 0.99
CA ARG A 79 0.69 10.25 1.61
C ARG A 79 1.50 9.33 0.71
N LEU A 80 2.50 8.67 1.29
CA LEU A 80 3.37 7.74 0.61
C LEU A 80 3.35 6.40 1.32
N VAL A 81 2.77 5.40 0.69
CA VAL A 81 2.88 4.01 1.12
C VAL A 81 3.90 3.33 0.21
N THR A 82 5.00 2.87 0.80
CA THR A 82 6.05 2.16 0.05
C THR A 82 5.74 0.68 -0.01
N ARG A 83 6.45 -0.07 -0.86
CA ARG A 83 6.33 -1.54 -0.90
C ARG A 83 6.68 -2.17 0.45
N SER A 84 7.54 -1.55 1.24
CA SER A 84 8.02 -2.05 2.54
C SER A 84 7.17 -1.60 3.72
N THR A 85 6.21 -0.69 3.51
CA THR A 85 5.32 -0.23 4.58
C THR A 85 4.38 -1.39 4.94
N SER A 86 4.45 -1.84 6.18
CA SER A 86 3.51 -2.82 6.75
C SER A 86 2.20 -2.14 7.07
N GLY A 87 1.10 -2.83 6.81
CA GLY A 87 -0.23 -2.43 7.22
C GLY A 87 -0.88 -3.47 8.14
N LYS A 88 -1.87 -3.01 8.89
CA LYS A 88 -2.74 -3.82 9.74
C LYS A 88 -4.17 -3.78 9.16
N ILE A 89 -4.86 -4.91 9.21
CA ILE A 89 -6.28 -4.98 8.86
C ILE A 89 -7.07 -4.43 10.05
N VAL A 90 -7.89 -3.40 9.84
CA VAL A 90 -8.71 -2.77 10.89
C VAL A 90 -10.16 -3.24 10.85
N ALA A 91 -10.65 -3.63 9.67
CA ALA A 91 -12.00 -4.15 9.49
C ALA A 91 -12.08 -5.02 8.24
N ILE A 92 -13.06 -5.92 8.23
CA ILE A 92 -13.41 -6.78 7.11
C ILE A 92 -14.90 -6.59 6.85
N ASP A 93 -15.25 -6.32 5.61
CA ASP A 93 -16.63 -6.22 5.15
C ASP A 93 -16.78 -6.89 3.77
N GLU A 94 -17.89 -6.62 3.09
CA GLU A 94 -18.19 -7.20 1.80
C GLU A 94 -18.48 -6.09 0.77
N LEU A 95 -18.01 -6.30 -0.46
CA LEU A 95 -18.29 -5.45 -1.61
C LEU A 95 -18.67 -6.34 -2.81
N ASN A 96 -19.93 -6.24 -3.22
CA ASN A 96 -20.52 -7.03 -4.32
C ASN A 96 -20.29 -8.55 -4.18
N GLY A 97 -20.58 -9.14 -3.02
CA GLY A 97 -20.40 -10.59 -2.82
C GLY A 97 -18.97 -11.02 -2.47
N MET A 98 -18.00 -10.10 -2.48
CA MET A 98 -16.58 -10.41 -2.25
C MET A 98 -16.06 -9.74 -0.98
N PRO A 99 -15.21 -10.42 -0.18
CA PRO A 99 -14.66 -9.84 1.03
C PRO A 99 -13.73 -8.67 0.69
N ARG A 100 -13.84 -7.61 1.49
CA ARG A 100 -13.02 -6.40 1.41
C ARG A 100 -12.34 -6.16 2.76
N PHE A 101 -11.04 -5.88 2.68
CA PHE A 101 -10.20 -5.58 3.82
C PHE A 101 -9.91 -4.09 3.87
N TRP A 102 -10.15 -3.50 5.03
CA TRP A 102 -9.71 -2.15 5.36
C TRP A 102 -8.34 -2.23 6.01
N VAL A 103 -7.32 -1.70 5.34
CA VAL A 103 -5.93 -1.78 5.75
C VAL A 103 -5.40 -0.40 6.06
N THR A 104 -4.94 -0.19 7.29
CA THR A 104 -4.18 1.01 7.66
C THR A 104 -2.69 0.78 7.48
N PHE A 105 -1.98 1.79 6.99
CA PHE A 105 -0.51 1.82 6.93
C PHE A 105 0.09 2.86 7.89
N TYR A 106 -0.76 3.54 8.66
CA TYR A 106 -0.39 4.62 9.57
C TYR A 106 -0.92 4.31 10.98
N ALA A 107 -0.16 4.69 12.00
CA ALA A 107 -0.44 4.33 13.38
C ALA A 107 -1.63 5.11 13.98
N ASP A 108 -1.94 6.28 13.42
CA ASP A 108 -3.01 7.18 13.83
C ASP A 108 -4.41 6.73 13.35
N CYS A 109 -4.47 5.71 12.50
CA CYS A 109 -5.71 5.27 11.89
C CYS A 109 -6.16 3.91 12.42
N ALA A 110 -7.27 3.91 13.16
CA ALA A 110 -7.92 2.71 13.70
C ALA A 110 -9.29 2.41 13.07
N ALA A 111 -9.85 3.33 12.29
CA ALA A 111 -11.18 3.21 11.69
C ALA A 111 -11.11 2.88 10.18
N PRO A 112 -12.16 2.27 9.61
CA PRO A 112 -12.23 2.01 8.16
C PRO A 112 -12.12 3.28 7.29
N GLU A 113 -12.66 4.40 7.78
CA GLU A 113 -12.73 5.69 7.05
C GLU A 113 -11.35 6.25 6.69
N CYS A 114 -10.37 6.04 7.56
CA CYS A 114 -8.99 6.48 7.36
C CYS A 114 -8.09 5.42 6.70
N ALA A 115 -8.63 4.22 6.43
CA ALA A 115 -7.92 3.07 5.90
C ALA A 115 -8.07 2.93 4.37
N TYR A 116 -7.20 2.10 3.79
CA TYR A 116 -7.25 1.74 2.37
C TYR A 116 -8.10 0.49 2.19
N GLY A 117 -9.04 0.52 1.25
CA GLY A 117 -9.91 -0.63 0.97
C GLY A 117 -9.30 -1.53 -0.10
N PHE A 118 -9.22 -2.83 0.16
CA PHE A 118 -8.76 -3.86 -0.77
C PHE A 118 -9.81 -4.97 -0.90
N VAL A 119 -10.36 -5.17 -2.09
CA VAL A 119 -11.40 -6.18 -2.34
C VAL A 119 -10.81 -7.42 -2.99
N GLN A 120 -11.33 -8.59 -2.64
CA GLN A 120 -11.01 -9.83 -3.34
C GLN A 120 -11.53 -9.76 -4.78
N THR A 121 -10.63 -10.02 -5.73
CA THR A 121 -10.97 -10.18 -7.15
C THR A 121 -11.10 -11.65 -7.51
N GLU A 122 -11.67 -11.93 -8.68
CA GLU A 122 -11.79 -13.29 -9.24
C GLU A 122 -10.43 -13.97 -9.45
N LEU A 123 -9.35 -13.20 -9.51
CA LEU A 123 -7.97 -13.72 -9.57
C LEU A 123 -7.44 -14.16 -8.19
N HIS A 124 -8.31 -14.23 -7.18
CA HIS A 124 -7.98 -14.59 -5.80
C HIS A 124 -6.90 -13.68 -5.19
N ARG A 125 -6.96 -12.39 -5.51
CA ARG A 125 -6.06 -11.36 -5.01
C ARG A 125 -6.87 -10.24 -4.36
N TYR A 126 -6.34 -9.65 -3.30
CA TYR A 126 -6.92 -8.45 -2.70
C TYR A 126 -6.35 -7.20 -3.36
N SER A 127 -7.15 -6.57 -4.22
CA SER A 127 -6.76 -5.40 -5.03
C SER A 127 -7.33 -4.11 -4.46
N LEU A 128 -6.57 -3.02 -4.55
CA LEU A 128 -6.98 -1.70 -4.07
C LEU A 128 -8.27 -1.23 -4.76
N VAL A 129 -9.28 -0.84 -3.98
CA VAL A 129 -10.55 -0.27 -4.47
C VAL A 129 -10.85 1.11 -3.89
N SER A 130 -10.34 1.41 -2.69
CA SER A 130 -10.57 2.69 -2.02
C SER A 130 -9.30 3.29 -1.43
N VAL A 131 -9.18 4.61 -1.51
CA VAL A 131 -8.13 5.41 -0.87
C VAL A 131 -8.81 6.36 0.11
N PRO A 132 -8.33 6.46 1.36
CA PRO A 132 -8.98 7.27 2.39
C PRO A 132 -9.03 8.73 1.98
N GLN A 133 -10.14 9.40 2.27
CA GLN A 133 -10.29 10.85 2.13
C GLN A 133 -9.77 11.53 3.40
N LEU A 134 -9.34 12.79 3.27
CA LEU A 134 -8.89 13.59 4.41
C LEU A 134 -9.80 14.80 4.56
N GLU A 135 -10.20 15.07 5.79
CA GLU A 135 -10.99 16.26 6.12
C GLU A 135 -10.24 17.53 5.72
N GLY A 136 -10.95 18.49 5.12
CA GLY A 136 -10.36 19.72 4.61
C GLY A 136 -9.62 19.58 3.26
N PHE A 137 -9.66 18.40 2.63
CA PHE A 137 -9.05 18.16 1.32
C PHE A 137 -10.05 17.63 0.29
N GLN A 138 -9.77 17.91 -0.97
CA GLN A 138 -10.47 17.33 -2.12
C GLN A 138 -10.14 15.83 -2.27
N PRO A 139 -10.92 15.08 -3.08
CA PRO A 139 -10.67 13.67 -3.36
C PRO A 139 -9.22 13.41 -3.84
N PRO A 140 -8.57 12.34 -3.33
CA PRO A 140 -7.15 12.12 -3.57
C PRO A 140 -6.84 11.77 -5.02
N ILE A 141 -5.76 12.34 -5.53
CA ILE A 141 -5.16 11.94 -6.80
C ILE A 141 -4.02 10.96 -6.53
N SER A 142 -4.26 9.69 -6.86
CA SER A 142 -3.34 8.59 -6.54
C SER A 142 -2.49 8.12 -7.73
N TYR A 143 -1.28 7.65 -7.45
CA TYR A 143 -0.32 7.16 -8.43
C TYR A 143 0.38 5.87 -7.96
N ARG A 144 0.61 4.94 -8.90
CA ARG A 144 1.24 3.63 -8.64
C ARG A 144 2.77 3.65 -8.48
N ARG A 145 3.43 4.76 -8.80
CA ARG A 145 4.90 4.86 -8.67
C ARG A 145 5.40 6.29 -8.54
N ASN A 146 5.08 7.11 -9.52
CA ASN A 146 5.49 8.51 -9.64
C ASN A 146 4.36 9.31 -10.31
N ARG A 147 4.52 10.63 -10.39
CA ARG A 147 3.49 11.57 -10.86
C ARG A 147 3.23 11.55 -12.37
N LEU A 148 3.80 10.60 -13.10
CA LEU A 148 3.60 10.51 -14.55
C LEU A 148 2.18 10.06 -14.87
N LYS A 149 1.59 10.62 -15.95
CA LYS A 149 0.20 10.34 -16.36
C LYS A 149 -0.09 8.84 -16.50
N ARG A 150 0.87 8.05 -17.01
CA ARG A 150 0.78 6.58 -17.13
C ARG A 150 0.68 5.81 -15.81
N ASN A 151 1.06 6.44 -14.70
CA ASN A 151 1.00 5.86 -13.37
C ASN A 151 -0.17 6.40 -12.54
N LYS A 152 -0.97 7.32 -13.10
CA LYS A 152 -2.18 7.84 -12.45
C LYS A 152 -3.16 6.69 -12.31
N ILE A 153 -3.56 6.42 -11.07
CA ILE A 153 -4.53 5.38 -10.74
C ILE A 153 -5.93 5.93 -11.04
N ARG A 154 -6.77 5.07 -11.61
CA ARG A 154 -8.18 5.35 -11.91
C ARG A 154 -8.97 4.07 -11.65
N LEU A 155 -10.26 4.20 -11.47
CA LEU A 155 -11.15 3.04 -11.39
C LEU A 155 -11.19 2.35 -12.76
N LEU A 156 -10.82 1.08 -12.80
CA LEU A 156 -10.71 0.27 -14.02
C LEU A 156 -11.10 -1.18 -13.69
N ARG A 157 -11.67 -1.90 -14.67
CA ARG A 157 -11.83 -3.35 -14.60
C ARG A 157 -10.52 -4.05 -14.94
N GLN A 158 -10.19 -5.14 -14.24
CA GLN A 158 -8.84 -5.69 -14.29
C GLN A 158 -8.57 -6.41 -15.61
N ARG A 159 -9.50 -7.27 -16.04
CA ARG A 159 -9.39 -8.00 -17.33
C ARG A 159 -10.70 -8.55 -17.89
N SER A 160 -11.67 -8.92 -17.05
CA SER A 160 -12.92 -9.52 -17.50
C SER A 160 -14.03 -8.47 -17.55
N LEU A 161 -14.84 -8.48 -18.61
CA LEU A 161 -16.10 -7.71 -18.61
C LEU A 161 -17.06 -8.20 -17.53
N ALA A 162 -16.90 -9.45 -17.07
CA ALA A 162 -17.69 -10.09 -16.03
C ALA A 162 -17.20 -9.82 -14.60
N GLU A 163 -16.03 -9.19 -14.42
CA GLU A 163 -15.51 -8.90 -13.09
C GLU A 163 -16.47 -7.94 -12.37
N THR A 164 -17.03 -8.40 -11.25
CA THR A 164 -18.08 -7.67 -10.53
C THR A 164 -17.57 -6.37 -9.90
N ASN A 165 -16.30 -6.36 -9.53
CA ASN A 165 -15.67 -5.25 -8.81
C ASN A 165 -14.72 -4.46 -9.72
N GLU A 166 -14.92 -3.14 -9.77
CA GLU A 166 -13.95 -2.23 -10.37
C GLU A 166 -12.85 -1.91 -9.35
N VAL A 167 -11.60 -1.88 -9.79
CA VAL A 167 -10.43 -1.69 -8.92
C VAL A 167 -9.64 -0.46 -9.32
N LEU A 168 -8.96 0.14 -8.34
CA LEU A 168 -8.06 1.25 -8.56
C LEU A 168 -6.74 0.75 -9.18
N ALA A 169 -6.58 0.98 -10.48
CA ALA A 169 -5.43 0.52 -11.24
C ALA A 169 -4.81 1.61 -12.12
N ALA A 170 -3.52 1.45 -12.44
CA ALA A 170 -2.85 2.27 -13.45
C ALA A 170 -3.03 1.64 -14.84
N PRO A 171 -3.49 2.37 -15.86
CA PRO A 171 -3.64 1.83 -17.21
C PRO A 171 -2.27 1.67 -17.89
N ARG A 172 -2.03 0.50 -18.48
CA ARG A 172 -0.84 0.23 -19.31
C ARG A 172 -1.23 -0.58 -20.54
N SER A 173 -1.30 0.10 -21.69
CA SER A 173 -1.40 -0.54 -23.02
C SER A 173 -2.38 -1.73 -23.06
N GLY A 174 -3.65 -1.48 -22.73
CA GLY A 174 -4.71 -2.51 -22.72
C GLY A 174 -4.76 -3.40 -21.47
N LYS A 175 -3.93 -3.13 -20.45
CA LYS A 175 -3.96 -3.85 -19.16
C LYS A 175 -4.17 -2.89 -18.00
N ALA A 176 -4.98 -3.28 -17.03
CA ALA A 176 -5.05 -2.64 -15.73
C ALA A 176 -3.95 -3.21 -14.83
N LEU A 177 -3.15 -2.32 -14.23
CA LEU A 177 -2.13 -2.69 -13.25
C LEU A 177 -2.59 -2.28 -11.84
N PRO A 178 -3.25 -3.18 -11.09
CA PRO A 178 -3.67 -2.90 -9.72
C PRO A 178 -2.48 -2.85 -8.75
N ILE A 179 -2.83 -2.56 -7.50
CA ILE A 179 -1.97 -2.70 -6.33
C ILE A 179 -2.63 -3.74 -5.44
N ASP A 180 -1.90 -4.83 -5.17
CA ASP A 180 -2.42 -6.00 -4.48
C ASP A 180 -1.82 -6.08 -3.07
N LEU A 181 -2.46 -6.78 -2.14
CA LEU A 181 -1.88 -7.12 -0.84
C LEU A 181 -0.98 -8.35 -0.92
N GLN A 182 0.11 -8.30 -0.17
CA GLN A 182 1.12 -9.34 -0.06
C GLN A 182 1.46 -9.60 1.40
N LEU A 183 1.88 -10.82 1.71
CA LEU A 183 2.49 -11.19 2.98
C LEU A 183 4.00 -11.31 2.84
N ARG A 184 4.73 -11.03 3.92
CA ARG A 184 6.13 -11.42 4.05
C ARG A 184 6.18 -12.79 4.71
N LYS A 185 6.85 -13.75 4.08
CA LYS A 185 7.00 -15.11 4.59
C LYS A 185 8.17 -15.25 5.59
N ASP A 186 8.62 -14.16 6.21
CA ASP A 186 9.75 -14.26 7.12
C ASP A 186 9.26 -14.82 8.46
N SER A 187 9.72 -16.03 8.77
CA SER A 187 9.88 -16.44 10.16
C SER A 187 11.01 -15.61 10.74
N TRP A 188 10.77 -14.95 11.86
CA TRP A 188 11.86 -14.38 12.66
C TRP A 188 12.81 -15.53 13.03
N ARG A 189 13.98 -15.58 12.40
CA ARG A 189 15.10 -16.42 12.86
C ARG A 189 16.02 -15.52 13.68
N PRO A 190 16.22 -15.77 14.98
CA PRO A 190 17.31 -15.14 15.69
C PRO A 190 18.61 -15.54 14.96
N THR A 191 19.27 -14.56 14.34
CA THR A 191 20.63 -14.76 13.86
C THR A 191 21.55 -14.86 15.07
N ARG A 192 22.57 -15.69 14.97
CA ARG A 192 23.54 -16.05 16.03
C ARG A 192 24.32 -14.86 16.63
N THR A 193 24.00 -13.63 16.24
CA THR A 193 24.74 -12.39 16.50
C THR A 193 23.95 -11.41 17.39
N THR A 194 22.80 -11.81 17.92
CA THR A 194 22.09 -11.00 18.92
C THR A 194 22.73 -11.22 20.28
N TRP A 195 23.75 -10.44 20.61
CA TRP A 195 24.27 -10.35 21.98
C TRP A 195 23.30 -9.50 22.80
N GLU A 196 22.78 -10.07 23.88
CA GLU A 196 22.24 -9.27 24.98
C GLU A 196 23.43 -8.63 25.69
N LYS A 197 23.54 -7.29 25.65
CA LYS A 197 24.32 -6.59 26.67
C LYS A 197 23.49 -6.62 27.94
N ALA A 198 23.80 -7.54 28.84
CA ALA A 198 23.41 -7.38 30.24
C ALA A 198 23.98 -6.04 30.73
N PRO A 199 23.18 -5.15 31.33
CA PRO A 199 23.75 -4.01 32.05
C PRO A 199 24.57 -4.61 33.19
N GLY A 200 25.88 -4.36 33.17
CA GLY A 200 26.76 -4.70 34.27
C GLY A 200 26.29 -3.99 35.54
N VAL A 201 26.37 -4.70 36.66
CA VAL A 201 26.14 -4.20 38.03
C VAL A 201 27.00 -2.98 38.31
#